data_AF-A0AAV5GVV8-F1
#
_entry.id   AF-A0AAV5GVV8-F1
#
_cell.length_a   1.000
_cell.length_b   1.000
_cell.length_c   1.000
_cell.angle_alpha   90.00
_cell.angle_beta   90.00
_cell.angle_gamma   90.00
#
_symmetry.space_group_name_H-M   'P 1'
#
loop_
_entity.id
_entity.type
_entity.pdbx_description
1 polymer ?
#
loop_
_entity_poly.entity_id
_entity_poly.type
_entity_poly.pdbx_seq_one_letter_code
_entity_poly.pdbx_strand_id
1 'polypeptide(L)'
;MAFGILESHNVANPVDVPGTATLEETRTNDSDPFVKHAPGRPDLILVPTPSDDPCDPLNFSRARKEAAYLALLGGTVLAGTCGPLVAPAFVQLASELDRPLSQISQLNGTLVLTIGVGSAIFASIQRKWGTRPSFLLAALFAFISQIWAGASKTNYPSLLAARAVQGLAMGCVSLPGINLGPVISAQIIQAQDWTYAFWWQSLANGIVLLATVAFVPELIYDRSPYNAEVVRRRELACPTSDKVLTEDKDAVLASVVAAPASKWSAYRLYTGVKTDEPFWRIAIRPFFYVNSPIVIWASLTFSVCFNLLPLAATVYSQIFSAPPYSLEVGSIGIISGIPPLIGTIIGTVLSGPGSDWIVKAMAKRNNGIYEPEFRLTTMSLFLVFGGMGFYGWGLQTSDSWIVPAVFIAILHVGVSAATISCVGYVTDAMREGYATRGPRQFFVSLGSLVVATSALVVPAWIFGKRARLWFSQHNLL
;
A
#
# COMPACT_ATOMS: atom_id res chain seq x y z
N MET A 1 5.66 5.94 32.31
CA MET A 1 6.79 5.84 31.35
C MET A 1 7.14 4.39 31.04
N ALA A 2 6.44 3.79 30.08
CA ALA A 2 6.81 2.50 29.54
C ALA A 2 7.95 2.67 28.54
N PHE A 3 9.05 1.93 28.70
CA PHE A 3 10.13 1.83 27.70
C PHE A 3 10.75 3.15 27.20
N GLY A 4 10.65 4.25 27.98
CA GLY A 4 11.21 5.56 27.62
C GLY A 4 10.30 6.44 26.73
N ILE A 5 9.04 6.03 26.52
CA ILE A 5 8.04 6.85 25.81
C ILE A 5 7.55 7.96 26.74
N LEU A 6 7.58 9.19 26.24
CA LEU A 6 7.18 10.39 26.98
C LEU A 6 5.66 10.52 26.97
N GLU A 7 5.07 10.71 28.14
CA GLU A 7 3.63 10.93 28.29
C GLU A 7 3.26 12.38 27.94
N SER A 8 2.09 12.59 27.34
CA SER A 8 1.61 13.93 27.01
C SER A 8 1.14 14.66 28.27
N HIS A 9 1.67 15.86 28.53
CA HIS A 9 1.29 16.64 29.71
C HIS A 9 -0.12 17.24 29.67
N ASN A 10 -0.80 17.21 28.52
CA ASN A 10 -2.07 17.91 28.28
C ASN A 10 -3.31 17.00 28.31
N VAL A 11 -3.18 15.74 28.71
CA VAL A 11 -4.27 14.75 28.63
C VAL A 11 -4.47 14.11 30.01
N ALA A 12 -5.73 14.03 30.45
CA ALA A 12 -6.08 13.53 31.79
C ALA A 12 -5.91 12.02 31.93
N ASN A 13 -6.18 11.24 30.87
CA ASN A 13 -5.92 9.80 30.81
C ASN A 13 -4.97 9.45 29.65
N PRO A 14 -3.96 8.59 29.86
CA PRO A 14 -3.06 8.13 28.80
C PRO A 14 -3.78 7.44 27.62
N VAL A 15 -4.96 6.86 27.86
CA VAL A 15 -5.77 6.16 26.85
C VAL A 15 -6.44 7.12 25.87
N ASP A 16 -6.61 8.39 26.24
CA ASP A 16 -7.23 9.40 25.37
C ASP A 16 -6.26 9.90 24.28
N VAL A 17 -5.01 9.42 24.28
CA VAL A 17 -4.04 9.71 23.22
C VAL A 17 -4.40 8.88 21.98
N PRO A 18 -4.60 9.49 20.80
CA PRO A 18 -5.01 8.79 19.60
C PRO A 18 -4.13 7.60 19.24
N GLY A 19 -4.75 6.45 19.00
CA GLY A 19 -4.05 5.21 18.65
C GLY A 19 -3.70 4.30 19.83
N THR A 20 -3.75 4.84 21.05
CA THR A 20 -3.61 4.06 22.29
C THR A 20 -4.87 3.25 22.52
N ALA A 21 -4.73 1.97 22.87
CA ALA A 21 -5.88 1.12 23.13
C ALA A 21 -5.62 0.16 24.28
N THR A 22 -6.64 -0.04 25.10
CA THR A 22 -6.63 -1.09 26.11
C THR A 22 -6.90 -2.43 25.42
N LEU A 23 -5.96 -3.37 25.49
CA LEU A 23 -6.11 -4.68 24.85
C LEU A 23 -6.90 -5.68 25.71
N GLU A 24 -6.89 -5.47 27.03
CA GLU A 24 -7.63 -6.27 28.01
C GLU A 24 -8.43 -5.34 28.91
N GLU A 25 -9.75 -5.28 28.73
CA GLU A 25 -10.62 -4.64 29.72
C GLU A 25 -10.58 -5.49 30.99
N THR A 26 -10.19 -4.86 32.10
CA THR A 26 -10.23 -5.51 33.42
C THR A 26 -11.69 -5.67 33.82
N ARG A 27 -12.30 -6.82 33.48
CA ARG A 27 -13.63 -7.31 33.93
C ARG A 27 -14.56 -6.20 34.43
N THR A 28 -15.10 -5.39 33.53
CA THR A 28 -16.29 -4.60 33.83
C THR A 28 -17.50 -5.44 33.50
N ASN A 29 -18.25 -5.79 34.56
CA ASN A 29 -19.50 -6.54 34.63
C ASN A 29 -20.20 -6.85 33.30
N ASP A 30 -20.36 -8.15 33.04
CA ASP A 30 -21.34 -8.75 32.13
C ASP A 30 -22.69 -8.01 32.19
N SER A 31 -23.06 -7.23 31.15
CA SER A 31 -24.47 -6.96 30.78
C SER A 31 -24.62 -5.94 29.63
N ASP A 32 -23.82 -5.96 28.56
CA ASP A 32 -24.18 -5.18 27.35
C ASP A 32 -24.76 -6.12 26.28
N PRO A 33 -26.09 -6.29 26.21
CA PRO A 33 -26.74 -7.25 25.30
C PRO A 33 -26.56 -6.89 23.81
N PHE A 34 -26.01 -5.71 23.51
CA PHE A 34 -25.77 -5.23 22.16
C PHE A 34 -24.37 -5.58 21.62
N VAL A 35 -23.49 -6.12 22.46
CA VAL A 35 -22.13 -6.50 22.07
C VAL A 35 -22.14 -7.94 21.54
N LYS A 36 -21.78 -8.12 20.26
CA LYS A 36 -21.65 -9.46 19.66
C LYS A 36 -20.29 -10.07 20.03
N HIS A 37 -20.30 -11.23 20.66
CA HIS A 37 -19.11 -12.01 21.01
C HIS A 37 -18.71 -12.98 19.89
N ALA A 38 -17.43 -13.39 19.85
CA ALA A 38 -16.97 -14.36 18.87
C ALA A 38 -17.60 -15.75 19.07
N PRO A 39 -17.93 -16.48 17.98
CA PRO A 39 -18.46 -17.83 18.09
C PRO A 39 -17.48 -18.75 18.84
N GLY A 40 -17.90 -19.30 19.99
CA GLY A 40 -17.09 -20.20 20.82
C GLY A 40 -16.06 -19.53 21.74
N ARG A 41 -16.02 -18.19 21.80
CA ARG A 41 -15.20 -17.44 22.78
C ARG A 41 -16.00 -16.27 23.38
N PRO A 42 -16.68 -16.48 24.53
CA PRO A 42 -17.48 -15.42 25.17
C PRO A 42 -16.61 -14.24 25.64
N ASP A 43 -15.34 -14.47 25.95
CA ASP A 43 -14.42 -13.43 26.43
C ASP A 43 -13.96 -12.46 25.32
N LEU A 44 -14.25 -12.76 24.04
CA LEU A 44 -13.77 -11.98 22.91
C LEU A 44 -14.89 -11.17 22.25
N ILE A 45 -14.83 -9.85 22.44
CA ILE A 45 -15.74 -8.88 21.85
C ILE A 45 -15.35 -8.60 20.39
N LEU A 46 -16.33 -8.63 19.47
CA LEU A 46 -16.10 -8.30 18.06
C LEU A 46 -16.20 -6.78 17.85
N VAL A 47 -15.09 -6.15 17.51
CA VAL A 47 -15.03 -4.74 17.11
C VAL A 47 -14.52 -4.65 15.67
N PRO A 48 -15.33 -4.20 14.68
CA PRO A 48 -16.75 -3.81 14.78
C PRO A 48 -17.72 -5.02 14.78
N THR A 49 -18.90 -4.83 15.36
CA THR A 49 -19.98 -5.84 15.37
C THR A 49 -20.62 -6.01 13.98
N PRO A 50 -20.85 -7.25 13.50
CA PRO A 50 -21.47 -7.49 12.19
C PRO A 50 -22.94 -7.01 12.15
N SER A 51 -23.35 -6.33 11.08
CA SER A 51 -24.75 -5.94 10.87
C SER A 51 -25.59 -7.11 10.36
N ASP A 52 -26.92 -6.94 10.29
CA ASP A 52 -27.83 -7.98 9.79
C ASP A 52 -28.10 -7.88 8.26
N ASP A 53 -27.40 -6.98 7.57
CA ASP A 53 -27.55 -6.75 6.12
C ASP A 53 -26.79 -7.82 5.30
N PRO A 54 -27.43 -8.47 4.29
CA PRO A 54 -26.75 -9.38 3.36
C PRO A 54 -25.61 -8.75 2.55
N CYS A 55 -25.61 -7.43 2.40
CA CYS A 55 -24.57 -6.66 1.73
C CYS A 55 -23.40 -6.27 2.64
N ASP A 56 -23.46 -6.54 3.96
CA ASP A 56 -22.31 -6.34 4.84
C ASP A 56 -21.19 -7.33 4.45
N PRO A 57 -19.97 -6.85 4.11
CA PRO A 57 -18.82 -7.71 3.83
C PRO A 57 -18.50 -8.72 4.93
N LEU A 58 -18.85 -8.44 6.19
CA LEU A 58 -18.67 -9.37 7.31
C LEU A 58 -19.52 -10.64 7.15
N ASN A 59 -20.69 -10.53 6.53
CA ASN A 59 -21.65 -11.63 6.32
C ASN A 59 -21.40 -12.45 5.05
N PHE A 60 -20.41 -12.10 4.22
CA PHE A 60 -20.14 -12.84 2.99
C PHE A 60 -19.66 -14.26 3.27
N SER A 61 -20.08 -15.21 2.42
CA SER A 61 -19.58 -16.59 2.45
C SER A 61 -18.08 -16.61 2.20
N ARG A 62 -17.36 -17.59 2.78
CA ARG A 62 -15.91 -17.72 2.63
C ARG A 62 -15.49 -17.76 1.17
N ALA A 63 -16.16 -18.57 0.34
CA ALA A 63 -15.88 -18.66 -1.09
C ALA A 63 -15.96 -17.30 -1.82
N ARG A 64 -16.95 -16.46 -1.46
CA ARG A 64 -17.09 -15.11 -2.03
C ARG A 64 -15.95 -14.19 -1.59
N LYS A 65 -15.56 -14.25 -0.32
CA LYS A 65 -14.45 -13.48 0.23
C LYS A 65 -13.13 -13.88 -0.44
N GLU A 66 -12.86 -15.19 -0.53
CA GLU A 66 -11.65 -15.71 -1.16
C GLU A 66 -11.59 -15.39 -2.65
N ALA A 67 -12.70 -15.51 -3.40
CA ALA A 67 -12.71 -15.16 -4.83
C ALA A 67 -12.42 -13.66 -5.06
N ALA A 68 -13.03 -12.77 -4.27
CA ALA A 68 -12.73 -11.34 -4.33
C ALA A 68 -11.29 -11.05 -3.92
N TYR A 69 -10.79 -11.71 -2.87
CA TYR A 69 -9.41 -11.58 -2.41
C TYR A 69 -8.41 -12.03 -3.47
N LEU A 70 -8.61 -13.18 -4.10
CA LEU A 70 -7.73 -13.68 -5.17
C LEU A 70 -7.72 -12.78 -6.40
N ALA A 71 -8.87 -12.23 -6.80
CA ALA A 71 -8.94 -11.29 -7.92
C ALA A 71 -8.15 -10.00 -7.64
N LEU A 72 -8.33 -9.43 -6.44
CA LEU A 72 -7.58 -8.25 -5.99
C LEU A 72 -6.09 -8.56 -5.84
N LEU A 73 -5.75 -9.70 -5.25
CA LEU A 73 -4.37 -10.15 -5.11
C LEU A 73 -3.68 -10.27 -6.47
N GLY A 74 -4.34 -10.90 -7.45
CA GLY A 74 -3.85 -10.98 -8.82
C GLY A 74 -3.54 -9.61 -9.42
N GLY A 75 -4.46 -8.64 -9.28
CA GLY A 75 -4.24 -7.27 -9.74
C GLY A 75 -3.10 -6.55 -9.05
N THR A 76 -2.96 -6.73 -7.74
CA THR A 76 -1.86 -6.15 -6.97
C THR A 76 -0.50 -6.75 -7.37
N VAL A 77 -0.43 -8.07 -7.61
CA VAL A 77 0.79 -8.76 -8.07
C VAL A 77 1.19 -8.26 -9.46
N LEU A 78 0.26 -8.19 -10.40
CA LEU A 78 0.55 -7.71 -11.74
C LEU A 78 0.98 -6.25 -11.72
N ALA A 79 0.34 -5.39 -10.92
CA ALA A 79 0.77 -4.01 -10.75
C ALA A 79 2.23 -3.92 -10.25
N GLY A 80 2.61 -4.68 -9.22
CA GLY A 80 3.98 -4.67 -8.71
C GLY A 80 5.02 -5.14 -9.74
N THR A 81 4.67 -6.09 -10.61
CA THR A 81 5.57 -6.56 -11.69
C THR A 81 5.76 -5.54 -12.82
N CYS A 82 4.83 -4.60 -13.02
CA CYS A 82 4.90 -3.62 -14.11
C CYS A 82 6.11 -2.70 -14.04
N GLY A 83 6.53 -2.30 -12.83
CA GLY A 83 7.68 -1.42 -12.62
C GLY A 83 8.97 -2.02 -13.19
N PRO A 84 9.46 -3.13 -12.62
CA PRO A 84 10.74 -3.70 -13.01
C PRO A 84 10.68 -4.58 -14.27
N LEU A 85 9.53 -4.64 -14.97
CA LEU A 85 9.27 -5.53 -16.10
C LEU A 85 10.40 -5.55 -17.15
N VAL A 86 10.95 -4.39 -17.53
CA VAL A 86 12.02 -4.29 -18.54
C VAL A 86 13.38 -3.92 -17.93
N ALA A 87 13.49 -3.84 -16.60
CA ALA A 87 14.71 -3.44 -15.90
C ALA A 87 15.94 -4.33 -16.22
N PRO A 88 15.81 -5.67 -16.31
CA PRO A 88 16.92 -6.54 -16.70
C PRO A 88 17.47 -6.27 -18.10
N ALA A 89 16.65 -5.67 -18.98
CA ALA A 89 16.97 -5.46 -20.38
C ALA A 89 17.34 -4.01 -20.72
N PHE A 90 17.64 -3.14 -19.75
CA PHE A 90 17.93 -1.73 -20.03
C PHE A 90 19.11 -1.49 -20.96
N VAL A 91 20.19 -2.29 -20.84
CA VAL A 91 21.34 -2.19 -21.75
C VAL A 91 20.94 -2.59 -23.17
N GLN A 92 20.15 -3.65 -23.30
CA GLN A 92 19.59 -4.07 -24.59
C GLN A 92 18.65 -3.00 -25.18
N LEU A 93 17.70 -2.47 -24.39
CA LEU A 93 16.80 -1.39 -24.81
C LEU A 93 17.56 -0.13 -25.24
N ALA A 94 18.66 0.21 -24.56
CA ALA A 94 19.49 1.35 -24.92
C ALA A 94 20.12 1.17 -26.31
N SER A 95 20.59 -0.06 -26.62
CA SER A 95 21.11 -0.38 -27.95
C SER A 95 20.02 -0.42 -29.03
N GLU A 96 18.85 -0.97 -28.75
CA GLU A 96 17.77 -1.12 -29.75
C GLU A 96 17.05 0.20 -30.06
N LEU A 97 16.88 1.07 -29.06
CA LEU A 97 16.22 2.37 -29.23
C LEU A 97 17.20 3.49 -29.64
N ASP A 98 18.50 3.18 -29.73
CA ASP A 98 19.58 4.14 -29.98
C ASP A 98 19.51 5.35 -29.03
N ARG A 99 19.34 5.08 -27.73
CA ARG A 99 19.20 6.10 -26.68
C ARG A 99 20.16 5.85 -25.51
N PRO A 100 20.65 6.92 -24.86
CA PRO A 100 21.49 6.75 -23.67
C PRO A 100 20.70 6.08 -22.55
N LEU A 101 21.40 5.28 -21.72
CA LEU A 101 20.83 4.60 -20.54
C LEU A 101 20.09 5.55 -19.60
N SER A 102 20.53 6.81 -19.51
CA SER A 102 19.85 7.84 -18.73
C SER A 102 18.42 8.09 -19.21
N GLN A 103 18.15 8.06 -20.52
CA GLN A 103 16.79 8.16 -21.06
C GLN A 103 16.01 6.86 -20.86
N ILE A 104 16.61 5.69 -21.06
CA ILE A 104 15.93 4.42 -20.80
C ILE A 104 15.49 4.29 -19.34
N SER A 105 16.31 4.75 -18.39
CA SER A 105 15.96 4.76 -16.96
C SER A 105 14.74 5.65 -16.64
N GLN A 106 14.46 6.68 -17.45
CA GLN A 106 13.28 7.54 -17.30
C GLN A 106 11.97 6.81 -17.57
N LEU A 107 11.98 5.67 -18.27
CA LEU A 107 10.78 4.83 -18.44
C LEU A 107 10.25 4.36 -17.09
N ASN A 108 11.14 3.92 -16.20
CA ASN A 108 10.77 3.48 -14.87
C ASN A 108 10.54 4.67 -13.93
N GLY A 109 11.38 5.71 -14.02
CA GLY A 109 11.22 6.93 -13.23
C GLY A 109 9.87 7.63 -13.46
N THR A 110 9.44 7.74 -14.72
CA THR A 110 8.14 8.32 -15.09
C THR A 110 6.98 7.49 -14.55
N LEU A 111 7.07 6.16 -14.62
CA LEU A 111 6.08 5.26 -14.05
C LEU A 111 5.96 5.47 -12.53
N VAL A 112 7.08 5.50 -11.80
CA VAL A 112 7.07 5.70 -10.34
C VAL A 112 6.49 7.07 -9.97
N LEU A 113 6.83 8.12 -10.73
CA LEU A 113 6.29 9.46 -10.52
C LEU A 113 4.77 9.48 -10.68
N THR A 114 4.24 8.83 -11.72
CA THR A 114 2.79 8.83 -11.97
C THR A 114 2.01 7.93 -11.03
N ILE A 115 2.62 6.93 -10.38
CA ILE A 115 1.99 6.21 -9.25
C ILE A 115 1.55 7.19 -8.16
N GLY A 116 2.40 8.16 -7.81
CA GLY A 116 2.06 9.17 -6.82
C GLY A 116 0.82 9.97 -7.18
N VAL A 117 0.76 10.46 -8.42
CA VAL A 117 -0.40 11.21 -8.92
C VAL A 117 -1.64 10.32 -8.98
N GLY A 118 -1.50 9.09 -9.47
CA GLY A 118 -2.57 8.10 -9.56
C GLY A 118 -3.16 7.78 -8.19
N SER A 119 -2.33 7.62 -7.16
CA SER A 119 -2.76 7.29 -5.81
C SER A 119 -3.71 8.34 -5.22
N ALA A 120 -3.45 9.63 -5.44
CA ALA A 120 -4.31 10.71 -4.97
C ALA A 120 -5.66 10.75 -5.73
N ILE A 121 -5.61 10.55 -7.05
CA ILE A 121 -6.82 10.53 -7.89
C ILE A 121 -7.70 9.34 -7.51
N PHE A 122 -7.14 8.13 -7.49
CA PHE A 122 -7.89 6.91 -7.20
C PHE A 122 -8.35 6.84 -5.74
N ALA A 123 -7.59 7.34 -4.77
CA ALA A 123 -8.07 7.47 -3.39
C ALA A 123 -9.27 8.42 -3.29
N SER A 124 -9.27 9.50 -4.07
CA SER A 124 -10.39 10.45 -4.12
C SER A 124 -11.63 9.84 -4.80
N ILE A 125 -11.43 9.07 -5.87
CA ILE A 125 -12.50 8.30 -6.54
C ILE A 125 -13.09 7.27 -5.59
N GLN A 126 -12.26 6.48 -4.91
CA GLN A 126 -12.70 5.48 -3.92
C GLN A 126 -13.60 6.13 -2.85
N ARG A 127 -13.23 7.35 -2.46
CA ARG A 127 -13.93 8.13 -1.43
C ARG A 127 -15.27 8.71 -1.89
N LYS A 128 -15.40 9.16 -3.13
CA LYS A 128 -16.62 9.79 -3.66
C LYS A 128 -17.61 8.76 -4.21
N TRP A 129 -17.11 7.79 -4.97
CA TRP A 129 -17.92 6.92 -5.82
C TRP A 129 -17.84 5.43 -5.47
N GLY A 130 -17.01 5.04 -4.50
CA GLY A 130 -16.88 3.65 -4.07
C GLY A 130 -15.58 2.98 -4.54
N THR A 131 -15.27 1.84 -3.93
CA THR A 131 -14.04 1.06 -4.19
C THR A 131 -14.07 0.35 -5.53
N ARG A 132 -15.22 -0.21 -5.92
CA ARG A 132 -15.32 -1.05 -7.13
C ARG A 132 -15.10 -0.27 -8.44
N PRO A 133 -15.72 0.90 -8.67
CA PRO A 133 -15.44 1.70 -9.87
C PRO A 133 -13.96 2.06 -9.99
N SER A 134 -13.31 2.32 -8.86
CA SER A 134 -11.88 2.65 -8.82
C SER A 134 -11.00 1.48 -9.28
N PHE A 135 -11.26 0.27 -8.77
CA PHE A 135 -10.52 -0.94 -9.21
C PHE A 135 -10.76 -1.28 -10.67
N LEU A 136 -11.99 -1.13 -11.17
CA LEU A 136 -12.32 -1.39 -12.57
C LEU A 136 -11.65 -0.39 -13.52
N LEU A 137 -11.67 0.91 -13.18
CA LEU A 137 -10.97 1.94 -13.96
C LEU A 137 -9.45 1.70 -13.96
N ALA A 138 -8.88 1.37 -12.81
CA ALA A 138 -7.46 1.06 -12.70
C ALA A 138 -7.08 -0.18 -13.52
N ALA A 139 -7.84 -1.27 -13.41
CA ALA A 139 -7.59 -2.49 -14.18
C ALA A 139 -7.73 -2.25 -15.70
N LEU A 140 -8.70 -1.43 -16.12
CA LEU A 140 -8.87 -1.04 -17.52
C LEU A 140 -7.69 -0.22 -18.04
N PHE A 141 -7.26 0.80 -17.30
CA PHE A 141 -6.10 1.60 -17.68
C PHE A 141 -4.81 0.79 -17.67
N ALA A 142 -4.63 -0.12 -16.71
CA ALA A 142 -3.51 -1.06 -16.69
C ALA A 142 -3.52 -1.94 -17.95
N PHE A 143 -4.65 -2.54 -18.30
CA PHE A 143 -4.78 -3.37 -19.51
C PHE A 143 -4.45 -2.60 -20.80
N ILE A 144 -5.08 -1.43 -21.01
CA ILE A 144 -4.87 -0.61 -22.21
C ILE A 144 -3.43 -0.12 -22.31
N SER A 145 -2.85 0.32 -21.19
CA SER A 145 -1.48 0.86 -21.17
C SER A 145 -0.41 -0.20 -21.40
N GLN A 146 -0.68 -1.48 -21.10
CA GLN A 146 0.22 -2.58 -21.47
C GLN A 146 0.18 -2.89 -22.96
N ILE A 147 -1.01 -2.92 -23.56
CA ILE A 147 -1.16 -3.07 -25.02
C ILE A 147 -0.47 -1.91 -25.73
N TRP A 148 -0.66 -0.69 -25.24
CA TRP A 148 -0.02 0.50 -25.80
C TRP A 148 1.51 0.38 -25.73
N ALA A 149 2.09 0.03 -24.58
CA ALA A 149 3.53 -0.13 -24.45
C ALA A 149 4.11 -1.22 -25.36
N GLY A 150 3.43 -2.36 -25.50
CA GLY A 150 3.83 -3.42 -26.44
C GLY A 150 3.75 -2.98 -27.91
N ALA A 151 2.79 -2.11 -28.25
CA ALA A 151 2.62 -1.57 -29.60
C ALA A 151 3.58 -0.40 -29.93
N SER A 152 4.16 0.27 -28.93
CA SER A 152 5.05 1.42 -29.13
C SER A 152 6.35 1.09 -29.88
N LYS A 153 6.83 -0.18 -29.83
CA LYS A 153 8.06 -0.65 -30.50
C LYS A 153 9.22 0.36 -30.37
N THR A 154 9.74 0.90 -31.47
CA THR A 154 10.89 1.81 -31.49
C THR A 154 10.57 3.26 -31.07
N ASN A 155 9.30 3.60 -30.86
CA ASN A 155 8.89 4.97 -30.54
C ASN A 155 9.01 5.25 -29.03
N TYR A 156 10.16 5.80 -28.62
CA TYR A 156 10.45 6.12 -27.22
C TYR A 156 9.42 7.07 -26.56
N PRO A 157 9.03 8.22 -27.15
CA PRO A 157 7.99 9.07 -26.54
C PRO A 157 6.65 8.36 -26.32
N SER A 158 6.25 7.50 -27.26
CA SER A 158 5.03 6.69 -27.12
C SER A 158 5.15 5.69 -25.96
N LEU A 159 6.31 5.02 -25.84
CA LEU A 159 6.59 4.10 -24.74
C LEU A 159 6.60 4.82 -23.38
N LEU A 160 7.23 6.01 -23.32
CA LEU A 160 7.26 6.84 -22.11
C LEU A 160 5.85 7.26 -21.68
N ALA A 161 4.98 7.64 -22.63
CA ALA A 161 3.59 7.99 -22.36
C ALA A 161 2.78 6.76 -21.87
N ALA A 162 2.98 5.59 -22.49
CA ALA A 162 2.36 4.36 -22.03
C ALA A 162 2.78 4.00 -20.59
N ARG A 163 4.08 4.14 -20.27
CA ARG A 163 4.60 3.96 -18.90
C ARG A 163 3.99 4.94 -17.89
N ALA A 164 3.77 6.18 -18.30
CA ALA A 164 3.10 7.18 -17.46
C ALA A 164 1.66 6.74 -17.10
N VAL A 165 0.90 6.23 -18.07
CA VAL A 165 -0.47 5.72 -17.84
C VAL A 165 -0.47 4.45 -16.99
N GLN A 166 0.51 3.55 -17.17
CA GLN A 166 0.69 2.38 -16.30
C GLN A 166 0.85 2.80 -14.84
N GLY A 167 1.73 3.77 -14.57
CA GLY A 167 1.94 4.28 -13.21
C GLY A 167 0.68 4.91 -12.61
N LEU A 168 -0.10 5.69 -13.40
CA LEU A 168 -1.39 6.22 -12.93
C LEU A 168 -2.33 5.11 -12.46
N ALA A 169 -2.48 4.05 -13.27
CA ALA A 169 -3.34 2.91 -12.95
C ALA A 169 -2.88 2.16 -11.69
N MET A 170 -1.56 2.00 -11.53
CA MET A 170 -0.96 1.35 -10.37
C MET A 170 -1.23 2.08 -9.05
N GLY A 171 -1.54 3.39 -9.06
CA GLY A 171 -1.86 4.14 -7.86
C GLY A 171 -3.11 3.66 -7.10
N CYS A 172 -3.99 2.88 -7.74
CA CYS A 172 -5.21 2.35 -7.11
C CYS A 172 -4.98 1.07 -6.29
N VAL A 173 -3.98 0.28 -6.66
CA VAL A 173 -3.75 -1.08 -6.13
C VAL A 173 -2.42 -1.13 -5.38
N SER A 174 -2.34 -1.95 -4.34
CA SER A 174 -1.07 -2.22 -3.65
C SER A 174 -0.07 -2.89 -4.60
N LEU A 175 1.24 -2.80 -4.28
CA LEU A 175 2.36 -3.21 -5.16
C LEU A 175 3.12 -4.51 -4.73
N PRO A 176 2.48 -5.59 -4.26
CA PRO A 176 3.16 -6.88 -4.10
C PRO A 176 3.61 -7.41 -5.47
N GLY A 177 4.61 -8.30 -5.49
CA GLY A 177 5.04 -9.00 -6.72
C GLY A 177 6.26 -8.41 -7.46
N ILE A 178 6.88 -7.35 -6.95
CA ILE A 178 8.03 -6.69 -7.60
C ILE A 178 9.22 -7.63 -7.87
N ASN A 179 9.46 -8.62 -7.01
CA ASN A 179 10.62 -9.51 -7.10
C ASN A 179 10.46 -10.64 -8.13
N LEU A 180 9.23 -11.10 -8.40
CA LEU A 180 8.98 -12.19 -9.35
C LEU A 180 8.92 -11.71 -10.80
N GLY A 181 8.54 -10.45 -11.00
CA GLY A 181 8.41 -9.85 -12.33
C GLY A 181 9.68 -10.00 -13.18
N PRO A 182 10.85 -9.55 -12.70
CA PRO A 182 12.12 -9.64 -13.43
C PRO A 182 12.55 -11.06 -13.77
N VAL A 183 12.26 -12.03 -12.90
CA VAL A 183 12.62 -13.44 -13.14
C VAL A 183 11.88 -13.96 -14.36
N ILE A 184 10.58 -13.69 -14.46
CA ILE A 184 9.76 -14.16 -15.57
C ILE A 184 10.02 -13.31 -16.81
N SER A 185 10.02 -11.99 -16.67
CA SER A 185 10.13 -11.08 -17.82
C SER A 185 11.48 -11.18 -18.49
N ALA A 186 12.59 -11.34 -17.76
CA ALA A 186 13.91 -11.48 -18.36
C ALA A 186 14.04 -12.75 -19.21
N GLN A 187 13.42 -13.85 -18.81
CA GLN A 187 13.42 -15.09 -19.59
C GLN A 187 12.60 -14.94 -20.88
N ILE A 188 11.46 -14.24 -20.80
CA ILE A 188 10.67 -13.89 -21.99
C ILE A 188 11.48 -12.97 -22.91
N ILE A 189 12.13 -11.95 -22.37
CA ILE A 189 12.95 -11.00 -23.13
C ILE A 189 14.13 -11.72 -23.81
N GLN A 190 14.78 -12.66 -23.12
CA GLN A 190 15.90 -13.41 -23.68
C GLN A 190 15.46 -14.38 -24.79
N ALA A 191 14.30 -15.01 -24.66
CA ALA A 191 13.81 -15.99 -25.64
C ALA A 191 13.13 -15.35 -26.86
N GLN A 192 12.62 -14.13 -26.72
CA GLN A 192 11.86 -13.40 -27.73
C GLN A 192 12.40 -11.97 -27.81
N ASP A 193 11.54 -10.97 -27.61
CA ASP A 193 11.90 -9.55 -27.54
C ASP A 193 11.27 -8.91 -26.31
N TRP A 194 11.75 -7.73 -25.93
CA TRP A 194 11.19 -6.98 -24.80
C TRP A 194 9.74 -6.54 -24.98
N THR A 195 9.26 -6.43 -26.22
CA THR A 195 7.86 -6.11 -26.50
C THR A 195 6.91 -7.23 -26.05
N TYR A 196 7.35 -8.49 -26.12
CA TYR A 196 6.55 -9.64 -25.69
C TYR A 196 6.31 -9.68 -24.19
N ALA A 197 7.22 -9.12 -23.38
CA ALA A 197 6.99 -8.95 -21.96
C ALA A 197 5.73 -8.09 -21.70
N PHE A 198 5.49 -7.04 -22.50
CA PHE A 198 4.28 -6.22 -22.41
C PHE A 198 3.03 -6.97 -22.90
N TRP A 199 3.14 -7.78 -23.96
CA TRP A 199 2.02 -8.56 -24.48
C TRP A 199 1.53 -9.62 -23.48
N TRP A 200 2.44 -10.40 -22.88
CA TRP A 200 2.09 -11.38 -21.84
C TRP A 200 1.51 -10.69 -20.60
N GLN A 201 2.08 -9.56 -20.20
CA GLN A 201 1.55 -8.75 -19.10
C GLN A 201 0.15 -8.19 -19.40
N SER A 202 -0.13 -7.84 -20.66
CA SER A 202 -1.46 -7.38 -21.08
C SER A 202 -2.50 -8.49 -20.98
N LEU A 203 -2.17 -9.71 -21.40
CA LEU A 203 -3.04 -10.88 -21.30
C LEU A 203 -3.40 -11.16 -19.83
N ALA A 204 -2.41 -11.15 -18.95
CA ALA A 204 -2.62 -11.35 -17.51
C ALA A 204 -3.51 -10.24 -16.90
N ASN A 205 -3.29 -8.98 -17.28
CA ASN A 205 -4.14 -7.87 -16.83
C ASN A 205 -5.57 -7.97 -17.36
N GLY A 206 -5.77 -8.50 -18.58
CA GLY A 206 -7.09 -8.78 -19.14
C GLY A 206 -7.85 -9.83 -18.33
N ILE A 207 -7.17 -10.91 -17.91
CA ILE A 207 -7.76 -11.93 -17.03
C ILE A 207 -8.15 -11.33 -15.68
N VAL A 208 -7.28 -10.52 -15.08
CA VAL A 208 -7.57 -9.82 -13.81
C VAL A 208 -8.73 -8.83 -13.97
N LEU A 209 -8.82 -8.12 -15.10
CA LEU A 209 -9.94 -7.22 -15.38
C LEU A 209 -11.26 -7.99 -15.38
N LEU A 210 -11.32 -9.13 -16.09
CA LEU A 210 -12.50 -10.00 -16.11
C LEU A 210 -12.83 -10.56 -14.71
N ALA A 211 -11.81 -11.00 -13.97
CA ALA A 211 -11.97 -11.49 -12.61
C ALA A 211 -12.47 -10.38 -11.66
N THR A 212 -12.00 -9.14 -11.82
CA THR A 212 -12.44 -7.99 -11.03
C THR A 212 -13.91 -7.66 -11.33
N VAL A 213 -14.32 -7.74 -12.60
CA VAL A 213 -15.73 -7.55 -13.00
C VAL A 213 -16.62 -8.62 -12.35
N ALA A 214 -16.19 -9.89 -12.38
CA ALA A 214 -16.98 -11.03 -11.93
C ALA A 214 -17.03 -11.20 -10.40
N PHE A 215 -15.88 -11.08 -9.71
CA PHE A 215 -15.74 -11.54 -8.33
C PHE A 215 -15.67 -10.43 -7.29
N VAL A 216 -15.31 -9.20 -7.67
CA VAL A 216 -15.13 -8.09 -6.70
C VAL A 216 -16.46 -7.34 -6.52
N PRO A 217 -17.14 -7.46 -5.36
CA PRO A 217 -18.29 -6.62 -5.03
C PRO A 217 -17.83 -5.24 -4.54
N GLU A 218 -18.77 -4.31 -4.36
CA GLU A 218 -18.53 -3.10 -3.57
C GLU A 218 -18.10 -3.47 -2.15
N LEU A 219 -16.95 -2.93 -1.71
CA LEU A 219 -16.37 -3.22 -0.39
C LEU A 219 -16.69 -2.15 0.66
N ILE A 220 -17.13 -0.95 0.22
CA ILE A 220 -17.54 0.10 1.13
C ILE A 220 -18.98 -0.14 1.58
N TYR A 221 -19.12 -0.40 2.88
CA TYR A 221 -20.40 -0.54 3.56
C TYR A 221 -20.48 0.49 4.70
N ASP A 222 -21.48 1.37 4.65
CA ASP A 222 -21.69 2.38 5.68
C ASP A 222 -22.49 1.79 6.84
N ARG A 223 -21.81 1.60 7.99
CA ARG A 223 -22.41 1.11 9.24
C ARG A 223 -22.89 2.23 10.15
N SER A 224 -22.72 3.50 9.78
CA SER A 224 -23.13 4.64 10.61
C SER A 224 -24.62 4.57 11.03
N PRO A 225 -25.57 4.25 10.12
CA PRO A 225 -26.98 4.12 10.50
C PRO A 225 -27.22 2.98 11.49
N TYR A 226 -26.52 1.84 11.31
CA TYR A 226 -26.62 0.69 12.21
C TYR A 226 -26.03 1.00 13.59
N ASN A 227 -24.87 1.64 13.64
CA ASN A 227 -24.24 2.04 14.90
C ASN A 227 -25.08 3.07 15.65
N ALA A 228 -25.68 4.04 14.94
CA ALA A 228 -26.61 4.99 15.53
C ALA A 228 -27.85 4.29 16.12
N GLU A 229 -28.38 3.27 15.43
CA GLU A 229 -29.48 2.45 15.94
C GLU A 229 -29.08 1.64 17.18
N VAL A 230 -27.88 1.05 17.20
CA VAL A 230 -27.37 0.32 18.38
C VAL A 230 -27.19 1.26 19.58
N VAL A 231 -26.62 2.45 19.37
CA VAL A 231 -26.49 3.47 20.42
C VAL A 231 -27.87 3.92 20.90
N ARG A 232 -28.80 4.20 20.00
CA ARG A 232 -30.17 4.59 20.35
C ARG A 232 -30.92 3.50 21.12
N ARG A 233 -30.76 2.23 20.74
CA ARG A 233 -31.32 1.08 21.48
C ARG A 233 -30.71 0.97 22.87
N ARG A 234 -29.42 1.26 23.02
CA ARG A 234 -28.71 1.29 24.31
C ARG A 234 -29.23 2.42 25.20
N GLU A 235 -29.45 3.62 24.64
CA GLU A 235 -30.07 4.75 25.33
C GLU A 235 -31.51 4.44 25.76
N LEU A 236 -32.29 3.76 24.92
CA LEU A 236 -33.66 3.32 25.23
C LEU A 236 -33.71 2.19 26.29
N ALA A 237 -32.69 1.34 26.36
CA ALA A 237 -32.62 0.22 27.29
C ALA A 237 -32.12 0.62 28.69
N CYS A 238 -31.52 1.81 28.85
CA CYS A 238 -31.00 2.33 30.12
C CYS A 238 -31.85 3.54 30.57
N PRO A 239 -32.92 3.33 31.37
CA PRO A 239 -33.84 4.41 31.72
C PRO A 239 -33.23 5.30 32.81
N THR A 240 -32.48 6.32 32.42
CA THR A 240 -31.99 7.34 33.38
C THR A 240 -32.21 8.79 32.94
N SER A 241 -33.11 9.06 31.99
CA SER A 241 -33.53 10.44 31.75
C SER A 241 -34.95 10.51 31.22
N ASP A 242 -35.84 11.05 32.04
CA ASP A 242 -37.15 11.56 31.67
C ASP A 242 -37.01 12.68 30.62
N LYS A 243 -36.96 12.33 29.34
CA LYS A 243 -37.43 13.21 28.26
C LYS A 243 -38.15 12.40 27.19
N VAL A 244 -39.46 12.57 27.18
CA VAL A 244 -40.39 12.22 26.11
C VAL A 244 -39.87 12.79 24.79
N LEU A 245 -39.60 11.92 23.82
CA LEU A 245 -39.63 12.27 22.40
C LEU A 245 -40.64 11.35 21.72
N THR A 246 -41.88 11.81 21.75
CA THR A 246 -42.92 11.45 20.78
C THR A 246 -42.55 12.07 19.43
N GLU A 247 -41.68 11.41 18.68
CA GLU A 247 -41.62 11.60 17.22
C GLU A 247 -41.50 10.24 16.55
N ASP A 248 -42.51 10.01 15.71
CA ASP A 248 -42.75 8.95 14.74
C ASP A 248 -41.66 7.88 14.58
N LYS A 249 -41.69 6.90 15.50
CA LYS A 249 -40.77 5.76 15.50
C LYS A 249 -40.89 4.94 14.21
N ASP A 250 -42.10 4.86 13.64
CA ASP A 250 -42.40 4.00 12.49
C ASP A 250 -42.06 4.67 11.15
N ALA A 251 -42.20 6.00 11.03
CA ALA A 251 -41.78 6.72 9.83
C ALA A 251 -40.25 6.81 9.69
N VAL A 252 -39.50 6.90 10.80
CA VAL A 252 -38.04 6.86 10.78
C VAL A 252 -37.53 5.43 10.54
N LEU A 253 -38.14 4.40 11.14
CA LEU A 253 -37.82 3.01 10.84
C LEU A 253 -38.04 2.69 9.34
N ALA A 254 -39.13 3.19 8.76
CA ALA A 254 -39.46 2.99 7.35
C ALA A 254 -38.51 3.73 6.39
N SER A 255 -37.92 4.86 6.79
CA SER A 255 -36.95 5.61 5.96
C SER A 255 -35.52 5.06 6.03
N VAL A 256 -35.19 4.27 7.06
CA VAL A 256 -33.84 3.70 7.27
C VAL A 256 -33.75 2.23 6.87
N VAL A 257 -34.87 1.49 6.83
CA VAL A 257 -34.95 0.15 6.22
C VAL A 257 -34.96 0.31 4.69
N ALA A 258 -33.80 0.62 4.13
CA ALA A 258 -33.59 0.39 2.70
C ALA A 258 -33.87 -1.10 2.43
N ALA A 259 -34.78 -1.35 1.47
CA ALA A 259 -35.21 -2.70 1.08
C ALA A 259 -34.01 -3.66 1.02
N PRO A 260 -34.14 -4.92 1.50
CA PRO A 260 -33.04 -5.86 1.59
C PRO A 260 -32.36 -5.94 0.23
N ALA A 261 -31.17 -5.36 0.16
CA ALA A 261 -30.50 -5.19 -1.10
C ALA A 261 -30.17 -6.61 -1.62
N SER A 262 -30.67 -6.95 -2.81
CA SER A 262 -30.38 -8.25 -3.43
C SER A 262 -28.87 -8.51 -3.38
N LYS A 263 -28.44 -9.76 -3.16
CA LYS A 263 -27.01 -10.11 -3.06
C LYS A 263 -26.19 -9.65 -4.29
N TRP A 264 -26.86 -9.48 -5.43
CA TRP A 264 -26.32 -8.99 -6.70
C TRP A 264 -26.21 -7.47 -6.80
N SER A 265 -26.90 -6.71 -5.94
CA SER A 265 -26.80 -5.25 -5.89
C SER A 265 -25.39 -4.76 -5.55
N ALA A 266 -24.65 -5.53 -4.75
CA ALA A 266 -23.24 -5.30 -4.45
C ALA A 266 -22.32 -5.45 -5.69
N TYR A 267 -22.81 -6.11 -6.75
CA TYR A 267 -22.13 -6.25 -8.05
C TYR A 267 -22.65 -5.26 -9.11
N ARG A 268 -23.27 -4.14 -8.71
CA ARG A 268 -23.52 -3.03 -9.63
C ARG A 268 -22.23 -2.26 -9.91
N LEU A 269 -22.04 -1.85 -11.17
CA LEU A 269 -20.85 -1.10 -11.61
C LEU A 269 -20.65 0.18 -10.78
N TYR A 270 -21.77 0.79 -10.38
CA TYR A 270 -21.80 2.00 -9.59
C TYR A 270 -22.93 1.90 -8.55
N THR A 271 -22.61 2.19 -7.29
CA THR A 271 -23.53 2.08 -6.14
C THR A 271 -23.92 3.44 -5.55
N GLY A 272 -23.77 4.52 -6.33
CA GLY A 272 -24.11 5.88 -5.92
C GLY A 272 -22.97 6.65 -5.24
N VAL A 273 -23.24 7.90 -4.87
CA VAL A 273 -22.29 8.78 -4.18
C VAL A 273 -22.22 8.38 -2.71
N LYS A 274 -21.02 8.15 -2.19
CA LYS A 274 -20.80 7.74 -0.79
C LYS A 274 -20.59 8.92 0.16
N THR A 275 -20.34 10.13 -0.36
CA THR A 275 -20.08 11.32 0.45
C THR A 275 -20.44 12.60 -0.29
N ASP A 276 -21.12 13.50 0.43
CA ASP A 276 -21.57 14.78 -0.12
C ASP A 276 -20.45 15.81 -0.29
N GLU A 277 -19.31 15.62 0.40
CA GLU A 277 -18.13 16.48 0.25
C GLU A 277 -17.70 16.62 -1.22
N PRO A 278 -17.36 17.84 -1.69
CA PRO A 278 -16.91 18.07 -3.05
C PRO A 278 -15.58 17.36 -3.32
N PHE A 279 -15.43 16.79 -4.53
CA PHE A 279 -14.26 15.99 -4.92
C PHE A 279 -12.94 16.74 -4.72
N TRP A 280 -12.89 18.03 -5.04
CA TRP A 280 -11.66 18.83 -4.91
C TRP A 280 -11.19 18.95 -3.45
N ARG A 281 -12.13 19.08 -2.50
CA ARG A 281 -11.80 19.13 -1.07
C ARG A 281 -11.28 17.79 -0.58
N ILE A 282 -11.81 16.69 -1.12
CA ILE A 282 -11.31 15.34 -0.86
C ILE A 282 -9.89 15.18 -1.41
N ALA A 283 -9.65 15.60 -2.64
CA ALA A 283 -8.37 15.47 -3.33
C ALA A 283 -7.27 16.36 -2.72
N ILE A 284 -7.63 17.51 -2.14
CA ILE A 284 -6.66 18.43 -1.50
C ILE A 284 -6.43 18.09 -0.02
N ARG A 285 -7.33 17.35 0.63
CA ARG A 285 -7.21 16.96 2.05
C ARG A 285 -5.83 16.33 2.41
N PRO A 286 -5.23 15.46 1.59
CA PRO A 286 -3.89 14.93 1.83
C PRO A 286 -2.84 16.02 2.12
N PHE A 287 -2.87 17.16 1.42
CA PHE A 287 -1.85 18.22 1.57
C PHE A 287 -1.84 18.87 2.97
N PHE A 288 -2.95 18.81 3.72
CA PHE A 288 -3.00 19.34 5.07
C PHE A 288 -2.30 18.42 6.09
N TYR A 289 -2.24 17.11 5.83
CA TYR A 289 -1.57 16.15 6.72
C TYR A 289 -0.04 16.16 6.55
N VAL A 290 0.48 16.80 5.50
CA VAL A 290 1.93 16.95 5.26
C VAL A 290 2.62 17.73 6.37
N ASN A 291 1.91 18.58 7.12
CA ASN A 291 2.49 19.32 8.23
C ASN A 291 2.63 18.49 9.53
N SER A 292 2.15 17.23 9.54
CA SER A 292 2.32 16.35 10.71
C SER A 292 3.74 15.75 10.70
N PRO A 293 4.54 15.92 11.77
CA PRO A 293 5.88 15.34 11.88
C PRO A 293 5.89 13.81 11.70
N ILE A 294 4.86 13.13 12.20
CA ILE A 294 4.67 11.67 12.05
C ILE A 294 4.53 11.31 10.57
N VAL A 295 3.72 12.07 9.84
CA VAL A 295 3.50 11.84 8.40
C VAL A 295 4.77 12.15 7.62
N ILE A 296 5.50 13.23 7.93
CA ILE A 296 6.77 13.55 7.27
C ILE A 296 7.82 12.45 7.50
N TRP A 297 8.00 12.00 8.74
CA TRP A 297 8.96 10.95 9.06
C TRP A 297 8.62 9.63 8.35
N ALA A 298 7.36 9.20 8.44
CA ALA A 298 6.88 8.01 7.74
C ALA A 298 7.04 8.16 6.23
N SER A 299 6.82 9.37 5.72
CA SER A 299 6.95 9.70 4.31
C SER A 299 8.36 9.53 3.79
N LEU A 300 9.31 10.15 4.48
CA LEU A 300 10.72 10.08 4.11
C LEU A 300 11.25 8.67 4.24
N THR A 301 10.91 7.97 5.33
CA THR A 301 11.36 6.60 5.58
C THR A 301 10.82 5.65 4.52
N PHE A 302 9.52 5.68 4.25
CA PHE A 302 8.90 4.84 3.23
C PHE A 302 9.45 5.15 1.83
N SER A 303 9.57 6.43 1.47
CA SER A 303 10.09 6.83 0.16
C SER A 303 11.55 6.46 -0.05
N VAL A 304 12.41 6.56 0.97
CA VAL A 304 13.79 6.06 0.87
C VAL A 304 13.78 4.55 0.67
N CYS A 305 13.13 3.79 1.54
CA CYS A 305 13.09 2.33 1.46
C CYS A 305 12.50 1.83 0.13
N PHE A 306 11.46 2.51 -0.37
CA PHE A 306 10.77 2.13 -1.60
C PHE A 306 11.57 2.48 -2.86
N ASN A 307 12.17 3.68 -2.95
CA ASN A 307 12.97 4.07 -4.14
C ASN A 307 14.28 3.31 -4.27
N LEU A 308 14.77 2.73 -3.18
CA LEU A 308 15.96 1.87 -3.21
C LEU A 308 15.75 0.59 -4.03
N LEU A 309 14.52 0.07 -4.14
CA LEU A 309 14.24 -1.17 -4.88
C LEU A 309 14.35 -0.98 -6.40
N PRO A 310 13.66 -0.01 -7.04
CA PRO A 310 13.82 0.23 -8.47
C PRO A 310 15.21 0.71 -8.83
N LEU A 311 15.87 1.50 -7.97
CA LEU A 311 17.22 1.99 -8.20
C LEU A 311 18.18 0.81 -8.38
N ALA A 312 18.17 -0.14 -7.45
CA ALA A 312 19.00 -1.34 -7.55
C ALA A 312 18.70 -2.12 -8.85
N ALA A 313 17.42 -2.26 -9.21
CA ALA A 313 17.01 -2.90 -10.46
C ALA A 313 17.57 -2.24 -11.74
N THR A 314 17.69 -0.92 -11.77
CA THR A 314 18.27 -0.19 -12.91
C THR A 314 19.79 -0.35 -13.04
N VAL A 315 20.45 -0.59 -11.90
CA VAL A 315 21.91 -0.71 -11.81
C VAL A 315 22.36 -2.14 -12.10
N TYR A 316 21.53 -3.16 -11.80
CA TYR A 316 21.87 -4.56 -12.08
C TYR A 316 22.22 -4.83 -13.53
N SER A 317 21.42 -4.33 -14.48
CA SER A 317 21.72 -4.55 -15.91
C SER A 317 23.02 -3.87 -16.33
N GLN A 318 23.39 -2.74 -15.73
CA GLN A 318 24.64 -2.05 -16.04
C GLN A 318 25.85 -2.78 -15.46
N ILE A 319 25.78 -3.22 -14.19
CA ILE A 319 26.89 -3.90 -13.52
C ILE A 319 27.10 -5.31 -14.09
N PHE A 320 26.03 -6.09 -14.22
CA PHE A 320 26.14 -7.51 -14.56
C PHE A 320 26.29 -7.76 -16.07
N SER A 321 25.90 -6.82 -16.94
CA SER A 321 26.22 -6.92 -18.38
C SER A 321 27.65 -6.48 -18.71
N ALA A 322 28.29 -5.69 -17.86
CA ALA A 322 29.67 -5.27 -18.05
C ALA A 322 30.67 -6.38 -17.63
N PRO A 323 31.90 -6.40 -18.19
CA PRO A 323 32.99 -7.21 -17.65
C PRO A 323 33.28 -6.84 -16.18
N PRO A 324 33.57 -7.79 -15.28
CA PRO A 324 33.94 -9.20 -15.51
C PRO A 324 32.77 -10.21 -15.61
N TYR A 325 31.53 -9.78 -15.38
CA TYR A 325 30.39 -10.70 -15.28
C TYR A 325 29.80 -11.07 -16.64
N SER A 326 29.65 -10.10 -17.54
CA SER A 326 29.15 -10.28 -18.91
C SER A 326 27.94 -11.23 -19.02
N LEU A 327 26.99 -11.09 -18.09
CA LEU A 327 25.81 -11.94 -18.00
C LEU A 327 24.74 -11.55 -19.01
N GLU A 328 24.06 -12.57 -19.51
CA GLU A 328 22.88 -12.42 -20.37
C GLU A 328 21.66 -11.92 -19.57
N VAL A 329 20.70 -11.32 -20.29
CA VAL A 329 19.50 -10.69 -19.70
C VAL A 329 18.74 -11.63 -18.77
N GLY A 330 18.55 -12.91 -19.12
CA GLY A 330 17.85 -13.88 -18.27
C GLY A 330 18.58 -14.17 -16.96
N SER A 331 19.91 -14.24 -16.97
CA SER A 331 20.72 -14.38 -15.76
C SER A 331 20.62 -13.15 -14.86
N ILE A 332 20.60 -11.96 -15.46
CA ILE A 332 20.37 -10.68 -14.75
C ILE A 332 18.97 -10.67 -14.13
N GLY A 333 17.95 -11.20 -14.82
CA GLY A 333 16.60 -11.40 -14.28
C GLY A 333 16.56 -12.29 -13.03
N ILE A 334 17.34 -13.37 -13.02
CA ILE A 334 17.43 -14.28 -11.87
C ILE A 334 18.09 -13.55 -10.68
N ILE A 335 19.21 -12.85 -10.90
CA ILE A 335 19.91 -12.10 -9.84
C ILE A 335 19.08 -10.92 -9.32
N SER A 336 18.32 -10.27 -10.20
CA SER A 336 17.48 -9.12 -9.84
C SER A 336 16.15 -9.51 -9.18
N GLY A 337 15.79 -10.80 -9.17
CA GLY A 337 14.52 -11.26 -8.63
C GLY A 337 14.63 -12.28 -7.49
N ILE A 338 15.46 -13.32 -7.63
CA ILE A 338 15.53 -14.41 -6.65
C ILE A 338 16.17 -13.97 -5.31
N PRO A 339 17.36 -13.33 -5.27
CA PRO A 339 17.91 -12.84 -4.01
C PRO A 339 17.00 -11.84 -3.29
N PRO A 340 16.42 -10.81 -3.97
CA PRO A 340 15.36 -9.98 -3.41
C PRO A 340 14.18 -10.76 -2.83
N LEU A 341 13.70 -11.77 -3.55
CA LEU A 341 12.58 -12.61 -3.11
C LEU A 341 12.91 -13.34 -1.81
N ILE A 342 14.08 -13.98 -1.73
CA ILE A 342 14.55 -14.67 -0.51
C ILE A 342 14.63 -13.68 0.65
N GLY A 343 15.25 -12.52 0.42
CA GLY A 343 15.36 -11.46 1.42
C GLY A 343 14.00 -10.96 1.90
N THR A 344 13.06 -10.73 0.99
CA THR A 344 11.70 -10.27 1.35
C THR A 344 10.91 -11.33 2.11
N ILE A 345 11.04 -12.62 1.77
CA ILE A 345 10.39 -13.70 2.52
C ILE A 345 10.93 -13.75 3.95
N ILE A 346 12.25 -13.77 4.11
CA ILE A 346 12.90 -13.77 5.43
C ILE A 346 12.50 -12.52 6.22
N GLY A 347 12.59 -11.34 5.60
CA GLY A 347 12.21 -10.07 6.20
C GLY A 347 10.75 -10.02 6.63
N THR A 348 9.84 -10.57 5.83
CA THR A 348 8.40 -10.62 6.14
C THR A 348 8.09 -11.59 7.29
N VAL A 349 8.74 -12.75 7.32
CA VAL A 349 8.57 -13.73 8.41
C VAL A 349 9.14 -13.20 9.72
N LEU A 350 10.29 -12.52 9.69
CA LEU A 350 10.90 -11.90 10.86
C LEU A 350 10.10 -10.69 11.35
N SER A 351 9.67 -9.82 10.43
CA SER A 351 9.10 -8.52 10.79
C SER A 351 7.58 -8.55 10.95
N GLY A 352 6.86 -9.40 10.22
CA GLY A 352 5.40 -9.49 10.33
C GLY A 352 4.98 -10.11 11.67
N PRO A 353 5.06 -11.45 11.82
CA PRO A 353 4.79 -12.13 13.08
C PRO A 353 5.64 -11.61 14.26
N GLY A 354 6.92 -11.28 14.00
CA GLY A 354 7.81 -10.76 15.03
C GLY A 354 7.39 -9.39 15.55
N SER A 355 6.94 -8.46 14.69
CA SER A 355 6.43 -7.17 15.15
C SER A 355 5.18 -7.34 16.03
N ASP A 356 4.26 -8.22 15.66
CA ASP A 356 3.04 -8.44 16.45
C ASP A 356 3.36 -9.11 17.81
N TRP A 357 4.35 -10.01 17.83
CA TRP A 357 4.83 -10.61 19.08
C TRP A 357 5.50 -9.59 20.00
N ILE A 358 6.38 -8.75 19.45
CA ILE A 358 7.07 -7.69 20.19
C ILE A 358 6.04 -6.71 20.78
N VAL A 359 5.07 -6.28 19.97
CA VAL A 359 3.97 -5.42 20.42
C VAL A 359 3.20 -6.03 21.59
N LYS A 360 2.78 -7.31 21.49
CA LYS A 360 2.06 -7.99 22.58
C LYS A 360 2.93 -8.14 23.83
N ALA A 361 4.21 -8.48 23.66
CA ALA A 361 5.14 -8.62 24.78
C ALA A 361 5.36 -7.29 25.51
N MET A 362 5.47 -6.17 24.78
CA MET A 362 5.61 -4.84 25.35
C MET A 362 4.31 -4.34 25.97
N ALA A 363 3.15 -4.58 25.35
CA ALA A 363 1.85 -4.25 25.95
C ALA A 363 1.59 -5.03 27.24
N LYS A 364 1.93 -6.33 27.29
CA LYS A 364 1.82 -7.15 28.51
C LYS A 364 2.74 -6.63 29.63
N ARG A 365 3.92 -6.13 29.27
CA ARG A 365 4.84 -5.46 30.21
C ARG A 365 4.41 -4.03 30.56
N ASN A 366 3.50 -3.44 29.79
CA ASN A 366 2.91 -2.12 30.02
C ASN A 366 1.48 -2.21 30.59
N ASN A 367 1.25 -3.13 31.53
CA ASN A 367 -0.04 -3.30 32.21
C ASN A 367 -1.25 -3.47 31.26
N GLY A 368 -1.05 -4.03 30.07
CA GLY A 368 -2.11 -4.26 29.08
C GLY A 368 -2.44 -3.05 28.18
N ILE A 369 -1.70 -1.94 28.31
CA ILE A 369 -1.87 -0.73 27.49
C ILE A 369 -1.00 -0.83 26.24
N TYR A 370 -1.64 -0.72 25.07
CA TYR A 370 -0.97 -0.70 23.78
C TYR A 370 -0.69 0.74 23.31
N GLU A 371 0.57 1.00 22.96
CA GLU A 371 1.02 2.26 22.34
C GLU A 371 1.55 1.97 20.92
N PRO A 372 1.18 2.77 19.89
CA PRO A 372 1.63 2.58 18.50
C PRO A 372 3.16 2.54 18.32
N GLU A 373 3.91 3.26 19.15
CA GLU A 373 5.37 3.39 19.16
C GLU A 373 6.07 2.04 19.30
N PHE A 374 5.40 1.05 19.89
CA PHE A 374 5.89 -0.31 20.03
C PHE A 374 6.27 -0.94 18.68
N ARG A 375 5.62 -0.55 17.58
CA ARG A 375 5.96 -1.05 16.24
C ARG A 375 7.31 -0.53 15.72
N LEU A 376 7.78 0.63 16.18
CA LEU A 376 9.02 1.23 15.69
C LEU A 376 10.27 0.44 16.08
N THR A 377 10.18 -0.44 17.08
CA THR A 377 11.28 -1.32 17.49
C THR A 377 11.82 -2.18 16.35
N THR A 378 10.94 -2.60 15.43
CA THR A 378 11.29 -3.39 14.24
C THR A 378 12.11 -2.59 13.21
N MET A 379 12.14 -1.24 13.27
CA MET A 379 13.06 -0.42 12.45
C MET A 379 14.53 -0.70 12.74
N SER A 380 14.88 -1.15 13.95
CA SER A 380 16.26 -1.49 14.30
C SER A 380 16.84 -2.56 13.35
N LEU A 381 16.00 -3.47 12.84
CA LEU A 381 16.39 -4.45 11.84
C LEU A 381 16.78 -3.80 10.50
N PHE A 382 16.09 -2.73 10.09
CA PHE A 382 16.46 -1.97 8.90
C PHE A 382 17.81 -1.26 9.09
N LEU A 383 18.06 -0.67 10.26
CA LEU A 383 19.33 -0.01 10.53
C LEU A 383 20.52 -0.97 10.37
N VAL A 384 20.38 -2.20 10.85
CA VAL A 384 21.41 -3.24 10.74
C VAL A 384 21.48 -3.80 9.31
N PHE A 385 20.41 -4.43 8.83
CA PHE A 385 20.43 -5.15 7.55
C PHE A 385 20.43 -4.23 6.34
N GLY A 386 19.74 -3.09 6.40
CA GLY A 386 19.77 -2.07 5.34
C GLY A 386 21.17 -1.47 5.19
N GLY A 387 21.81 -1.09 6.31
CA GLY A 387 23.18 -0.61 6.32
C GLY A 387 24.16 -1.66 5.77
N MET A 388 24.13 -2.88 6.30
CA MET A 388 24.98 -3.97 5.81
C MET A 388 24.79 -4.26 4.33
N GLY A 389 23.54 -4.24 3.84
CA GLY A 389 23.23 -4.47 2.43
C GLY A 389 23.86 -3.43 1.49
N PHE A 390 23.73 -2.13 1.80
CA PHE A 390 24.31 -1.08 0.96
C PHE A 390 25.82 -1.00 1.02
N TYR A 391 26.38 -0.96 2.23
CA TYR A 391 27.83 -0.84 2.39
C TYR A 391 28.52 -2.09 1.87
N GLY A 392 27.96 -3.28 2.12
CA GLY A 392 28.51 -4.54 1.62
C GLY A 392 28.48 -4.62 0.09
N TRP A 393 27.36 -4.26 -0.54
CA TRP A 393 27.29 -4.28 -2.01
C TRP A 393 28.26 -3.27 -2.66
N GLY A 394 28.38 -2.07 -2.10
CA GLY A 394 29.27 -1.03 -2.64
C GLY A 394 30.76 -1.37 -2.55
N LEU A 395 31.17 -2.15 -1.56
CA LEU A 395 32.59 -2.46 -1.29
C LEU A 395 33.13 -3.66 -2.09
N GLN A 396 32.29 -4.50 -2.69
CA GLN A 396 32.68 -5.80 -3.26
C GLN A 396 32.36 -5.93 -4.75
N THR A 397 32.55 -4.84 -5.50
CA THR A 397 32.24 -4.76 -6.93
C THR A 397 33.13 -5.62 -7.85
N SER A 398 34.10 -6.37 -7.31
CA SER A 398 35.07 -7.17 -8.08
C SER A 398 35.06 -8.68 -7.78
N ASP A 399 34.17 -9.18 -6.90
CA ASP A 399 34.13 -10.58 -6.49
C ASP A 399 33.16 -11.44 -7.36
N SER A 400 32.99 -12.73 -7.03
CA SER A 400 31.97 -13.58 -7.66
C SER A 400 30.57 -12.97 -7.57
N TRP A 401 29.72 -13.19 -8.59
CA TRP A 401 28.35 -12.65 -8.67
C TRP A 401 27.45 -13.03 -7.47
N ILE A 402 27.82 -14.08 -6.74
CA ILE A 402 27.11 -14.56 -5.55
C ILE A 402 27.22 -13.55 -4.40
N VAL A 403 28.37 -12.90 -4.25
CA VAL A 403 28.63 -11.94 -3.17
C VAL A 403 27.63 -10.76 -3.22
N PRO A 404 27.51 -10.01 -4.34
CA PRO A 404 26.51 -8.95 -4.43
C PRO A 404 25.07 -9.49 -4.31
N ALA A 405 24.78 -10.71 -4.80
CA ALA A 405 23.46 -11.32 -4.64
C ALA A 405 23.08 -11.54 -3.16
N VAL A 406 24.02 -11.96 -2.30
CA VAL A 406 23.79 -12.11 -0.86
C VAL A 406 23.51 -10.75 -0.19
N PHE A 407 24.28 -9.71 -0.52
CA PHE A 407 24.04 -8.38 0.04
C PHE A 407 22.73 -7.76 -0.43
N ILE A 408 22.32 -8.03 -1.68
CA ILE A 408 21.00 -7.66 -2.20
C ILE A 408 19.89 -8.36 -1.38
N ALA A 409 20.04 -9.64 -1.05
CA ALA A 409 19.06 -10.34 -0.21
C ALA A 409 18.99 -9.73 1.21
N ILE A 410 20.14 -9.46 1.83
CA ILE A 410 20.22 -8.81 3.16
C ILE A 410 19.55 -7.44 3.14
N LEU A 411 19.78 -6.65 2.09
CA LEU A 411 19.13 -5.35 1.89
C LEU A 411 17.60 -5.50 1.90
N HIS A 412 17.07 -6.50 1.21
CA HIS A 412 15.62 -6.73 1.13
C HIS A 412 15.00 -7.21 2.45
N VAL A 413 15.77 -7.87 3.32
CA VAL A 413 15.35 -8.16 4.71
C VAL A 413 15.10 -6.85 5.44
N GLY A 414 16.06 -5.92 5.37
CA GLY A 414 15.94 -4.60 6.01
C GLY A 414 14.76 -3.80 5.46
N VAL A 415 14.64 -3.69 4.13
CA VAL A 415 13.56 -2.90 3.50
C VAL A 415 12.17 -3.45 3.85
N SER A 416 12.03 -4.77 3.96
CA SER A 416 10.77 -5.40 4.37
C SER A 416 10.39 -5.02 5.81
N ALA A 417 11.36 -5.04 6.73
CA ALA A 417 11.16 -4.59 8.11
C ALA A 417 10.73 -3.12 8.15
N ALA A 418 11.44 -2.25 7.42
CA ALA A 418 11.17 -0.83 7.33
C ALA A 418 9.73 -0.53 6.87
N THR A 419 9.31 -1.24 5.82
CA THR A 419 7.99 -1.07 5.21
C THR A 419 6.87 -1.49 6.16
N ILE A 420 7.01 -2.67 6.78
CA ILE A 420 5.99 -3.23 7.69
C ILE A 420 5.78 -2.31 8.90
N SER A 421 6.86 -1.82 9.51
CA SER A 421 6.71 -1.02 10.73
C SER A 421 6.35 0.44 10.46
N CYS A 422 6.75 1.01 9.32
CA CYS A 422 6.26 2.32 8.89
C CYS A 422 4.75 2.31 8.63
N VAL A 423 4.27 1.33 7.85
CA VAL A 423 2.84 1.18 7.55
C VAL A 423 2.06 0.90 8.83
N GLY A 424 2.51 -0.06 9.63
CA GLY A 424 1.85 -0.42 10.89
C GLY A 424 1.79 0.74 11.90
N TYR A 425 2.88 1.50 12.03
CA TYR A 425 2.90 2.66 12.94
C TYR A 425 1.89 3.73 12.53
N VAL A 426 1.88 4.11 11.24
CA VAL A 426 0.91 5.10 10.74
C VAL A 426 -0.52 4.60 10.86
N THR A 427 -0.76 3.32 10.58
CA THR A 427 -2.09 2.70 10.74
C THR A 427 -2.57 2.80 12.19
N ASP A 428 -1.72 2.49 13.15
CA ASP A 428 -2.13 2.43 14.55
C ASP A 428 -2.16 3.81 15.22
N ALA A 429 -1.22 4.70 14.89
CA ALA A 429 -1.25 6.09 15.34
C ALA A 429 -2.50 6.86 14.84
N MET A 430 -3.07 6.42 13.71
CA MET A 430 -4.29 7.02 13.14
C MET A 430 -5.57 6.24 13.47
N ARG A 431 -5.51 5.24 14.37
CA ARG A 431 -6.60 4.26 14.62
C ARG A 431 -7.93 4.85 15.09
N GLU A 432 -7.94 5.96 15.83
CA GLU A 432 -9.20 6.64 16.19
C GLU A 432 -9.88 7.27 14.96
N GLY A 433 -9.10 7.75 14.01
CA GLY A 433 -9.58 8.13 12.68
C GLY A 433 -10.14 6.93 11.92
N TYR A 434 -9.54 5.74 12.07
CA TYR A 434 -10.08 4.49 11.50
C TYR A 434 -11.42 4.08 12.09
N ALA A 435 -11.59 4.15 13.41
CA ALA A 435 -12.82 3.74 14.09
C ALA A 435 -14.02 4.64 13.73
N THR A 436 -13.77 5.93 13.52
CA THR A 436 -14.81 6.92 13.19
C THR A 436 -15.02 7.14 11.69
N ARG A 437 -14.00 6.94 10.84
CA ARG A 437 -14.04 7.29 9.41
C ARG A 437 -13.60 6.16 8.46
N GLY A 438 -13.25 4.99 8.97
CA GLY A 438 -12.84 3.78 8.23
C GLY A 438 -11.38 3.79 7.74
N PRO A 439 -10.90 2.71 7.06
CA PRO A 439 -9.54 2.60 6.50
C PRO A 439 -9.18 3.66 5.44
N ARG A 440 -10.16 4.49 5.12
CA ARG A 440 -10.19 5.61 4.19
C ARG A 440 -9.15 6.70 4.48
N GLN A 441 -8.95 7.11 5.74
CA GLN A 441 -7.98 8.18 6.05
C GLN A 441 -6.54 7.72 5.89
N PHE A 442 -6.25 6.44 6.07
CA PHE A 442 -4.91 5.89 5.91
C PHE A 442 -4.43 5.90 4.47
N PHE A 443 -5.22 5.38 3.53
CA PHE A 443 -4.83 5.40 2.11
C PHE A 443 -4.75 6.83 1.55
N VAL A 444 -5.60 7.74 2.07
CA VAL A 444 -5.50 9.18 1.77
C VAL A 444 -4.22 9.77 2.35
N SER A 445 -3.82 9.38 3.57
CA SER A 445 -2.58 9.84 4.23
C SER A 445 -1.32 9.31 3.53
N LEU A 446 -1.33 8.02 3.15
CA LEU A 446 -0.27 7.38 2.37
C LEU A 446 -0.18 8.00 0.96
N GLY A 447 -1.31 8.31 0.32
CA GLY A 447 -1.37 9.02 -0.96
C GLY A 447 -0.85 10.46 -0.87
N SER A 448 -1.14 11.21 0.21
CA SER A 448 -0.49 12.52 0.45
C SER A 448 1.01 12.41 0.49
N LEU A 449 1.47 11.38 1.19
CA LEU A 449 2.88 11.10 1.42
C LEU A 449 3.57 11.02 0.06
N VAL A 450 3.05 10.22 -0.88
CA VAL A 450 3.67 10.07 -2.20
C VAL A 450 3.64 11.39 -2.98
N VAL A 451 2.51 12.09 -3.00
CA VAL A 451 2.39 13.38 -3.72
C VAL A 451 3.30 14.46 -3.15
N ALA A 452 3.45 14.55 -1.83
CA ALA A 452 4.32 15.52 -1.18
C ALA A 452 5.79 15.26 -1.50
N THR A 453 6.22 14.00 -1.49
CA THR A 453 7.57 13.64 -1.94
C THR A 453 7.76 13.89 -3.43
N SER A 454 6.75 13.65 -4.26
CA SER A 454 6.79 14.00 -5.68
C SER A 454 6.80 15.51 -5.94
N ALA A 455 6.23 16.32 -5.05
CA ALA A 455 6.26 17.78 -5.16
C ALA A 455 7.66 18.37 -4.92
N LEU A 456 8.54 17.65 -4.19
CA LEU A 456 9.95 18.03 -4.04
C LEU A 456 10.73 17.98 -5.36
N VAL A 457 10.16 17.39 -6.42
CA VAL A 457 10.69 17.48 -7.79
C VAL A 457 10.70 18.92 -8.29
N VAL A 458 9.74 19.76 -7.90
CA VAL A 458 9.66 21.14 -8.37
C VAL A 458 10.87 21.97 -7.90
N PRO A 459 11.24 22.00 -6.61
CA PRO A 459 12.51 22.57 -6.16
C PRO A 459 13.74 21.95 -6.83
N ALA A 460 13.79 20.62 -6.98
CA ALA A 460 14.92 19.95 -7.63
C ALA A 460 15.04 20.32 -9.12
N TRP A 461 13.93 20.56 -9.81
CA TRP A 461 13.90 21.02 -11.20
C TRP A 461 14.41 22.47 -11.31
N ILE A 462 13.95 23.35 -10.42
CA ILE A 462 14.32 24.78 -10.41
C ILE A 462 15.79 24.96 -9.99
N PHE A 463 16.23 24.28 -8.94
CA PHE A 463 17.55 24.48 -8.34
C PHE A 463 18.57 23.40 -8.68
N GLY A 464 18.21 22.37 -9.44
CA GLY A 464 19.06 21.20 -9.70
C GLY A 464 20.39 21.51 -10.38
N LYS A 465 20.47 22.58 -11.19
CA LYS A 465 21.76 23.05 -11.74
C LYS A 465 22.67 23.63 -10.64
N ARG A 466 22.11 24.41 -9.72
CA ARG A 466 22.86 24.99 -8.58
C ARG A 466 23.28 23.90 -7.59
N ALA A 467 22.39 22.96 -7.29
CA ALA A 467 22.70 21.82 -6.44
C ALA A 467 23.85 20.98 -7.01
N ARG A 468 23.81 20.63 -8.31
CA ARG A 468 24.90 19.87 -8.96
C ARG A 468 26.23 20.62 -8.98
N LEU A 469 26.21 21.93 -9.22
CA LEU A 469 27.41 22.77 -9.13
C LEU A 469 28.00 22.75 -7.71
N TRP A 470 27.15 22.87 -6.70
CA TRP A 470 27.58 22.83 -5.29
C TRP A 470 28.22 21.49 -4.92
N PHE A 471 27.61 20.36 -5.33
CA PHE A 471 28.18 19.02 -5.12
C PHE A 471 29.54 18.85 -5.81
N SER A 472 29.68 19.32 -7.06
CA SER A 472 30.95 19.29 -7.80
C SER A 472 32.04 20.15 -7.16
N GLN A 473 31.67 21.27 -6.53
CA GLN A 473 32.60 22.15 -5.85
C GLN A 473 33.11 21.59 -4.51
N HIS A 474 32.33 20.70 -3.87
CA HIS A 474 32.64 20.16 -2.54
C HIS A 474 33.13 18.70 -2.57
N ASN A 475 33.33 18.09 -3.76
CA ASN A 475 33.85 16.71 -3.90
C ASN A 475 33.10 15.66 -3.07
N LEU A 476 31.77 15.77 -3.02
CA LEU A 476 30.90 14.86 -2.26
C LEU A 476 30.36 13.68 -3.11
N LEU A 477 30.89 13.47 -4.31
CA LEU A 477 30.52 12.40 -5.25
C LEU A 477 31.74 11.61 -5.72
#